data_AF-A0A960XEZ1-F1
#
_entry.id   AF-A0A960XEZ1-F1
#
_cell.length_a   1.000
_cell.length_b   1.000
_cell.length_c   1.000
_cell.angle_alpha   90.00
_cell.angle_beta   90.00
_cell.angle_gamma   90.00
#
_symmetry.space_group_name_H-M   'P 1'
#
loop_
_entity.id
_entity.type
_entity.pdbx_description
1 polymer ?
#
loop_
_entity_poly.entity_id
_entity_poly.type
_entity_poly.pdbx_seq_one_letter_code
_entity_poly.pdbx_strand_id
1 'polypeptide(L)'
;MNGSTIWKLVLSALVVLVAILYLVPFKDTPFKEFVVAKSNHDQAFLTLVDEAEGAATNGEYPTFYVALREIAKGRTIDLSAYFPELTLESSLRSAEKRNQVLLDYLLKESKARLQPGLDLKGGVVFVFELDQQDSATEYQRQSDL
;
A
#
# COMPACT_ATOMS: atom_id res chain seq x y z
N MET A 1 -3.75 -49.44 -7.10
CA MET A 1 -4.15 -48.20 -7.80
C MET A 1 -3.53 -48.22 -9.18
N ASN A 2 -4.33 -48.11 -10.24
CA ASN A 2 -3.82 -48.19 -11.62
C ASN A 2 -2.97 -46.94 -11.96
N GLY A 3 -1.92 -47.10 -12.76
CA GLY A 3 -1.06 -45.97 -13.19
C GLY A 3 -1.84 -44.83 -13.84
N SER A 4 -2.99 -45.12 -14.46
CA SER A 4 -3.90 -44.13 -15.06
C SER A 4 -4.58 -43.20 -14.04
N THR A 5 -4.81 -43.65 -12.80
CA THR A 5 -5.40 -42.79 -11.74
C THR A 5 -4.33 -42.01 -10.96
N ILE A 6 -3.11 -42.53 -10.87
CA ILE A 6 -1.99 -41.86 -10.17
C ILE A 6 -1.62 -40.54 -10.87
N TRP A 7 -1.50 -40.53 -12.20
CA TRP A 7 -1.18 -39.30 -12.94
C TRP A 7 -2.23 -38.20 -12.77
N LYS A 8 -3.52 -38.57 -12.74
CA LYS A 8 -4.63 -37.63 -12.52
C LYS A 8 -4.57 -37.02 -11.11
N LEU A 9 -4.20 -37.82 -10.10
CA LEU A 9 -3.97 -37.31 -8.74
C LEU A 9 -2.79 -36.34 -8.68
N VAL A 10 -1.68 -36.66 -9.34
CA VAL A 10 -0.51 -35.76 -9.40
C VAL A 10 -0.86 -34.44 -10.09
N LEU A 11 -1.58 -34.50 -11.22
CA LEU A 11 -2.01 -33.29 -11.92
C LEU A 11 -2.97 -32.44 -11.09
N SER A 12 -3.94 -33.07 -10.41
CA SER A 12 -4.85 -32.37 -9.50
C SER A 12 -4.09 -31.69 -8.34
N ALA A 13 -3.16 -32.42 -7.71
CA ALA A 13 -2.32 -31.88 -6.64
C ALA A 13 -1.44 -30.73 -7.13
N LEU A 14 -0.89 -30.81 -8.35
CA LEU A 14 -0.11 -29.74 -8.97
C LEU A 14 -0.95 -28.47 -9.15
N VAL A 15 -2.18 -28.60 -9.66
CA VAL A 15 -3.08 -27.46 -9.88
C VAL A 15 -3.41 -26.77 -8.54
N VAL A 16 -3.72 -27.55 -7.50
CA VAL A 16 -3.98 -27.00 -6.15
C VAL A 16 -2.75 -26.30 -5.60
N LEU A 17 -1.56 -26.90 -5.75
CA LEU A 17 -0.30 -26.32 -5.28
C LEU A 17 0.01 -25.00 -5.99
N VAL A 18 -0.17 -24.93 -7.31
CA VAL A 18 -0.01 -23.69 -8.08
C VAL A 18 -0.99 -22.62 -7.60
N ALA A 19 -2.26 -22.98 -7.38
CA ALA A 19 -3.26 -22.03 -6.89
C ALA A 19 -2.88 -21.46 -5.51
N ILE A 20 -2.34 -22.28 -4.61
CA ILE A 20 -1.85 -21.83 -3.30
C ILE A 20 -0.65 -20.89 -3.44
N LEU A 21 0.30 -21.19 -4.33
CA LEU A 21 1.47 -20.34 -4.57
C LEU A 21 1.09 -18.95 -5.12
N TYR A 22 0.05 -18.87 -5.95
CA TYR A 22 -0.45 -17.59 -6.46
C TYR A 22 -1.06 -16.68 -5.37
N LEU A 23 -1.37 -17.23 -4.20
CA LEU A 23 -2.01 -16.52 -3.09
C LEU A 23 -1.00 -15.82 -2.16
N VAL A 24 0.30 -15.98 -2.41
CA VAL A 24 1.38 -15.29 -1.69
C VAL A 24 1.52 -13.85 -2.20
N PRO A 25 1.62 -12.83 -1.34
CA PRO A 25 1.61 -12.88 0.13
C PRO A 25 0.20 -13.02 0.74
N PHE A 26 0.08 -13.90 1.75
CA PHE A 26 -1.17 -14.20 2.46
C PHE A 26 -1.59 -13.13 3.48
N LYS A 27 -0.69 -12.23 3.86
CA LYS A 27 -0.93 -11.19 4.87
C LYS A 27 -0.37 -9.85 4.41
N ASP A 28 -1.02 -8.78 4.85
CA ASP A 28 -0.53 -7.41 4.69
C ASP A 28 0.80 -7.28 5.43
N THR A 29 1.81 -6.71 4.77
CA THR A 29 3.07 -6.33 5.41
C THR A 29 2.99 -4.85 5.80
N PRO A 30 3.39 -4.46 7.03
CA PRO A 30 3.50 -3.06 7.40
C PRO A 30 4.34 -2.29 6.39
N PHE A 31 3.84 -1.14 5.94
CA PHE A 31 4.44 -0.42 4.81
C PHE A 31 5.92 -0.06 5.05
N LYS A 32 6.29 0.34 6.29
CA LYS A 32 7.70 0.58 6.68
C LYS A 32 8.58 -0.63 6.42
N GLU A 33 8.19 -1.78 6.95
CA GLU A 33 8.96 -3.03 6.83
C GLU A 33 9.12 -3.45 5.37
N PHE A 34 8.05 -3.31 4.59
CA PHE A 34 8.07 -3.61 3.16
C PHE A 34 9.03 -2.71 2.38
N VAL A 35 8.99 -1.41 2.66
CA VAL A 35 9.84 -0.40 2.02
C VAL A 35 11.32 -0.64 2.34
N VAL A 36 11.66 -0.95 3.59
CA VAL A 36 13.03 -1.28 4.00
C VAL A 36 13.51 -2.57 3.31
N ALA A 37 12.68 -3.62 3.34
CA ALA A 37 13.02 -4.92 2.74
C ALA A 37 13.26 -4.84 1.22
N LYS A 38 12.56 -3.94 0.53
CA LYS A 38 12.71 -3.72 -0.92
C LYS A 38 13.78 -2.69 -1.30
N SER A 39 14.31 -1.95 -0.34
CA SER A 39 15.39 -0.99 -0.59
C SER A 39 16.74 -1.68 -0.76
N ASN A 40 17.72 -0.96 -1.31
CA ASN A 40 19.12 -1.37 -1.34
C ASN A 40 19.81 -1.35 0.05
N HIS A 41 19.07 -1.11 1.13
CA HIS A 41 19.56 -1.03 2.51
C HIS A 41 20.66 0.02 2.74
N ASP A 42 20.65 1.10 1.94
CA ASP A 42 21.58 2.20 2.14
C ASP A 42 21.32 2.94 3.46
N GLN A 43 22.40 3.33 4.14
CA GLN A 43 22.33 3.95 5.46
C GLN A 43 21.62 5.31 5.42
N ALA A 44 21.78 6.07 4.33
CA ALA A 44 21.08 7.34 4.14
C ALA A 44 19.56 7.15 4.05
N PHE A 45 19.12 6.07 3.41
CA PHE A 45 17.70 5.74 3.31
C PHE A 45 17.12 5.23 4.62
N LEU A 46 17.83 4.38 5.35
CA LEU A 46 17.39 3.88 6.66
C LEU A 46 17.20 5.04 7.65
N THR A 47 18.12 6.01 7.65
CA THR A 47 18.00 7.22 8.48
C THR A 47 16.75 8.04 8.12
N LEU A 48 16.44 8.18 6.83
CA LEU A 48 15.22 8.85 6.36
C LEU A 48 13.95 8.11 6.79
N VAL A 49 13.98 6.78 6.78
CA VAL A 49 12.85 5.95 7.21
C VAL A 49 12.61 6.11 8.71
N ASP A 50 13.66 6.06 9.53
CA ASP A 50 13.53 6.24 10.98
C ASP A 50 13.06 7.66 11.35
N GLU A 51 13.54 8.67 10.62
CA GLU A 51 13.06 10.05 10.78
C GLU A 51 11.57 10.19 10.42
N ALA A 52 11.15 9.60 9.29
CA ALA A 52 9.76 9.62 8.86
C ALA A 52 8.84 8.85 9.81
N GLU A 53 9.32 7.76 10.42
CA GLU A 53 8.60 7.05 11.47
C GLU A 53 8.45 7.92 12.72
N GLY A 54 9.54 8.54 13.18
CA GLY A 54 9.51 9.46 14.30
C GLY A 54 8.50 10.59 14.10
N ALA A 55 8.49 11.22 12.93
CA ALA A 55 7.56 12.30 12.61
C ALA A 55 6.09 11.83 12.55
N ALA A 56 5.84 10.61 12.06
CA ALA A 56 4.49 10.03 12.07
C ALA A 56 4.03 9.66 13.49
N THR A 57 4.92 9.10 14.33
CA THR A 57 4.60 8.76 15.72
C THR A 57 4.40 9.99 16.60
N ASN A 58 5.13 11.09 16.32
CA ASN A 58 4.98 12.37 17.00
C ASN A 58 3.70 13.13 16.59
N GLY A 59 2.96 12.64 15.59
CA GLY A 59 1.72 13.26 15.11
C GLY A 59 1.93 14.46 14.19
N GLU A 60 3.15 14.72 13.72
CA GLU A 60 3.44 15.77 12.73
C GLU A 60 2.82 15.43 11.37
N TYR A 61 2.75 14.14 11.06
CA TYR A 61 2.11 13.61 9.86
C TYR A 61 1.11 12.50 10.19
N PRO A 62 0.01 12.39 9.42
CA PRO A 62 -1.04 11.41 9.69
C PRO A 62 -0.60 9.96 9.48
N THR A 63 0.38 9.70 8.60
CA THR A 63 0.90 8.36 8.34
C THR A 63 2.38 8.41 7.96
N PHE A 64 3.09 7.28 8.16
CA PHE A 64 4.48 7.10 7.70
C PHE A 64 4.63 7.35 6.19
N TYR A 65 3.66 6.93 5.37
CA TYR A 65 3.66 7.21 3.93
C TYR A 65 3.71 8.72 3.64
N VAL A 66 2.88 9.51 4.34
CA VAL A 66 2.84 10.97 4.16
C VAL A 66 4.14 11.58 4.66
N ALA A 67 4.62 11.17 5.84
CA ALA A 67 5.89 11.66 6.39
C ALA A 67 7.07 11.45 5.43
N LEU A 68 7.24 10.22 4.93
CA LEU A 68 8.34 9.89 4.02
C LEU A 68 8.25 10.69 2.71
N ARG A 69 7.04 10.85 2.16
CA ARG A 69 6.81 11.63 0.95
C ARG A 69 7.15 13.11 1.13
N GLU A 70 6.67 13.73 2.20
CA GLU A 70 6.90 15.16 2.46
C GLU A 70 8.36 15.46 2.82
N ILE A 71 9.02 14.59 3.60
CA ILE A 71 10.45 14.73 3.92
C ILE A 71 11.32 14.60 2.66
N ALA A 72 11.03 13.60 1.82
CA ALA A 72 11.75 13.43 0.55
C ALA A 72 11.54 14.62 -0.40
N LYS A 73 10.31 15.16 -0.45
CA LYS A 73 9.98 16.36 -1.22
C LYS A 73 10.72 17.58 -0.70
N GLY A 74 10.71 17.82 0.61
CA GLY A 74 11.37 18.97 1.24
C GLY A 74 12.88 19.01 1.03
N ARG A 75 13.51 17.84 0.93
CA ARG A 75 14.95 17.70 0.66
C ARG A 75 15.30 17.47 -0.81
N THR A 76 14.31 17.45 -1.71
CA THR A 76 14.49 17.15 -3.14
C THR A 76 15.25 15.83 -3.39
N ILE A 77 15.00 14.83 -2.54
CA ILE A 77 15.65 13.52 -2.62
C ILE A 77 14.88 12.65 -3.59
N ASP A 78 15.59 12.00 -4.51
CA ASP A 78 15.00 10.99 -5.38
C ASP A 78 15.02 9.62 -4.68
N LEU A 79 13.84 9.14 -4.29
CA LEU A 79 13.71 7.87 -3.62
C LEU A 79 13.99 6.69 -4.55
N SER A 80 13.83 6.87 -5.87
CA SER A 80 14.03 5.78 -6.85
C SER A 80 15.47 5.26 -6.89
N ALA A 81 16.45 6.08 -6.47
CA ALA A 81 17.85 5.69 -6.36
C ALA A 81 18.07 4.52 -5.38
N TYR A 82 17.18 4.34 -4.40
CA TYR A 82 17.28 3.27 -3.40
C TYR A 82 16.58 1.97 -3.83
N PHE A 83 15.91 1.96 -4.99
CA PHE A 83 15.15 0.80 -5.51
C PHE A 83 15.63 0.39 -6.91
N PRO A 84 16.83 -0.23 -7.03
CA PRO A 84 17.42 -0.58 -8.31
C PRO A 84 16.62 -1.65 -9.08
N GLU A 85 15.79 -2.45 -8.40
CA GLU A 85 14.90 -3.42 -9.03
C GLU A 85 13.72 -2.75 -9.79
N LEU A 86 13.40 -1.49 -9.49
CA LEU A 86 12.23 -0.80 -10.01
C LEU A 86 12.62 0.19 -11.10
N THR A 87 12.34 -0.17 -12.35
CA THR A 87 12.48 0.76 -13.49
C THR A 87 11.25 1.63 -13.60
N LEU A 88 11.40 2.92 -13.29
CA LEU A 88 10.37 3.94 -13.54
C LEU A 88 10.40 4.39 -15.00
N GLU A 89 9.24 4.82 -15.52
CA GLU A 89 9.17 5.35 -16.89
C GLU A 89 10.03 6.60 -17.08
N SER A 90 10.71 6.68 -18.22
CA SER A 90 11.55 7.82 -18.60
C SER A 90 10.77 9.12 -18.86
N SER A 91 9.44 9.05 -18.95
CA SER A 91 8.52 10.20 -19.05
C SER A 91 8.50 11.05 -17.78
N LEU A 92 8.84 10.48 -16.62
CA LEU A 92 8.81 11.12 -15.31
C LEU A 92 10.06 11.98 -15.06
N ARG A 93 10.01 13.24 -15.51
CA ARG A 93 11.12 14.20 -15.34
C ARG A 93 11.28 14.73 -13.92
N SER A 94 10.19 14.91 -13.18
CA SER A 94 10.21 15.44 -11.81
C SER A 94 10.45 14.34 -10.78
N ALA A 95 11.43 14.54 -9.88
CA ALA A 95 11.69 13.65 -8.75
C ALA A 95 10.45 13.48 -7.85
N GLU A 96 9.63 14.53 -7.70
CA GLU A 96 8.39 14.46 -6.91
C GLU A 96 7.40 13.46 -7.52
N LYS A 97 7.21 13.50 -8.84
CA LYS A 97 6.32 12.58 -9.53
C LYS A 97 6.86 11.15 -9.51
N ARG A 98 8.18 10.98 -9.68
CA ARG A 98 8.83 9.67 -9.52
C ARG A 98 8.61 9.09 -8.13
N ASN A 99 8.83 9.88 -7.09
CA ASN A 99 8.64 9.47 -5.70
C ASN A 99 7.19 9.11 -5.43
N GLN A 100 6.23 9.90 -5.92
CA GLN A 100 4.81 9.60 -5.77
C GLN A 100 4.46 8.25 -6.40
N VAL A 101 4.82 8.04 -7.67
CA VAL A 101 4.54 6.78 -8.39
C VAL A 101 5.21 5.59 -7.70
N LEU A 102 6.46 5.75 -7.26
CA LEU A 102 7.20 4.73 -6.54
C LEU A 102 6.51 4.34 -5.22
N LEU A 103 6.16 5.33 -4.39
CA LEU A 103 5.52 5.08 -3.11
C LEU A 103 4.13 4.47 -3.28
N ASP A 104 3.37 4.90 -4.29
CA ASP A 104 2.06 4.32 -4.63
C ASP A 104 2.20 2.85 -5.06
N TYR A 105 3.22 2.55 -5.86
CA TYR A 105 3.53 1.17 -6.26
C TYR A 105 3.91 0.30 -5.06
N LEU A 106 4.84 0.78 -4.21
CA LEU A 106 5.27 0.05 -3.01
C LEU A 106 4.11 -0.18 -2.04
N LEU A 107 3.21 0.80 -1.88
CA LEU A 107 2.04 0.68 -0.99
C LEU A 107 1.02 -0.32 -1.53
N LYS A 108 0.89 -0.42 -2.86
CA LYS A 108 0.03 -1.42 -3.49
C LYS A 108 0.60 -2.82 -3.31
N GLU A 109 1.91 -2.98 -3.50
CA GLU A 109 2.60 -4.27 -3.40
C GLU A 109 2.74 -4.76 -1.94
N SER A 110 2.75 -3.85 -0.97
CA SER A 110 2.82 -4.23 0.46
C SER A 110 1.55 -4.90 0.98
N LYS A 111 0.44 -4.81 0.25
CA LYS A 111 -0.87 -5.37 0.63
C LYS A 111 -1.00 -6.82 0.17
N ALA A 112 -1.73 -7.62 0.94
CA ALA A 112 -2.08 -8.99 0.57
C ALA A 112 -2.87 -9.02 -0.74
N ARG A 113 -2.61 -10.04 -1.57
CA ARG A 113 -3.38 -10.27 -2.82
C ARG A 113 -4.85 -10.57 -2.53
N LEU A 114 -5.13 -11.17 -1.38
CA LEU A 114 -6.46 -11.41 -0.87
C LEU A 114 -6.68 -10.57 0.39
N GLN A 115 -7.53 -9.55 0.30
CA GLN A 115 -7.88 -8.74 1.46
C GLN A 115 -8.93 -9.48 2.29
N PRO A 116 -8.64 -9.80 3.57
CA PRO A 116 -9.63 -10.41 4.44
C PRO A 116 -10.83 -9.46 4.62
N GLY A 117 -12.04 -10.03 4.56
CA GLY A 117 -13.25 -9.29 4.89
C GLY A 117 -13.24 -8.81 6.34
N LEU A 118 -14.16 -7.90 6.69
CA LEU A 118 -14.23 -7.30 8.02
C LEU A 118 -14.31 -8.33 9.16
N ASP A 119 -14.99 -9.45 8.92
CA ASP A 119 -15.10 -10.58 9.86
C ASP A 119 -13.74 -11.22 10.18
N LEU A 120 -12.85 -11.33 9.18
CA LEU A 120 -11.53 -11.93 9.31
C LEU A 120 -10.45 -10.92 9.70
N LYS A 121 -10.57 -9.67 9.25
CA LYS A 121 -9.61 -8.58 9.57
C LYS A 121 -9.89 -7.95 10.94
N GLY A 122 -11.13 -8.07 11.41
CA GLY A 122 -11.65 -7.33 12.56
C GLY A 122 -11.89 -5.86 12.20
N GLY A 123 -13.06 -5.35 12.58
CA GLY A 123 -13.39 -3.94 12.45
C GLY A 123 -14.87 -3.69 12.61
N VAL A 124 -15.27 -2.41 12.51
CA VAL A 124 -16.66 -1.97 12.62
C VAL A 124 -17.01 -1.14 11.40
N VAL A 125 -18.20 -1.36 10.85
CA VAL A 125 -18.75 -0.52 9.77
C VAL A 125 -19.73 0.44 10.40
N PHE A 126 -19.46 1.73 10.25
CA PHE A 126 -20.40 2.79 10.60
C PHE A 126 -21.25 3.10 9.38
N VAL A 127 -22.56 2.93 9.50
CA VAL A 127 -23.53 3.44 8.53
C VAL A 127 -24.20 4.64 9.18
N PHE A 128 -23.99 5.81 8.60
CA PHE A 128 -24.66 7.03 9.02
C PHE A 128 -25.87 7.24 8.14
N GLU A 129 -27.03 7.36 8.76
CA GLU A 129 -28.24 7.84 8.10
C GLU A 129 -28.32 9.36 8.31
N LEU A 130 -28.45 10.10 7.22
CA LEU A 130 -28.70 11.53 7.28
C LEU A 130 -30.17 11.74 7.60
N ASP A 131 -30.46 12.28 8.78
CA ASP A 131 -31.80 12.78 9.08
C ASP A 131 -32.03 14.02 8.23
N GLN A 132 -32.90 13.93 7.22
CA GLN A 132 -33.35 15.09 6.45
C GLN A 132 -34.29 15.91 7.31
N GLN A 133 -33.73 16.66 8.25
CA GLN A 133 -34.46 17.67 8.98
C GLN A 133 -34.64 18.88 8.05
N ASP A 134 -35.90 19.29 7.81
CA ASP A 134 -36.31 20.37 6.88
C ASP A 134 -35.56 21.71 7.08
N SER A 135 -34.89 21.89 8.21
CA SER A 135 -34.07 23.06 8.56
C SER A 135 -32.77 23.20 7.75
N ALA A 136 -32.35 22.19 6.99
CA ALA A 136 -31.18 22.28 6.09
C ALA A 136 -31.45 23.10 4.81
N THR A 137 -32.71 23.46 4.54
CA THR A 137 -33.13 24.12 3.29
C THR A 137 -32.67 25.59 3.20
N GLU A 138 -32.39 26.28 4.32
CA GLU A 138 -32.02 27.70 4.28
C GLU A 138 -30.62 27.97 3.73
N TYR A 139 -29.64 27.10 4.00
CA TYR A 139 -28.27 27.28 3.52
C TYR A 139 -28.09 26.88 2.04
N GLN A 140 -28.88 25.92 1.55
CA GLN A 140 -28.84 25.49 0.14
C GLN A 140 -29.55 26.47 -0.80
N ARG A 141 -30.61 27.16 -0.35
CA ARG A 141 -31.28 28.18 -1.18
C ARG A 141 -30.44 29.43 -1.42
N GLN A 142 -29.49 29.72 -0.53
CA GLN A 142 -28.69 30.95 -0.61
C GLN A 142 -27.47 30.81 -1.54
N SER A 143 -27.06 29.58 -1.87
CA SER A 143 -25.96 29.31 -2.81
C SER A 143 -26.39 29.19 -4.28
N ASP A 144 -27.69 29.11 -4.54
CA ASP A 144 -28.29 28.98 -5.88
C ASP A 144 -28.86 30.32 -6.43
N LEU A 145 -28.53 31.46 -5.80
CA LEU A 145 -28.81 32.83 -6.27
C LEU A 145 -27.51 33.56 -6.59
#